data_AF-A0A1V5NLT3-F1
#
_entry.id   AF-A0A1V5NLT3-F1
#
_cell.length_a   1.000
_cell.length_b   1.000
_cell.length_c   1.000
_cell.angle_alpha   90.00
_cell.angle_beta   90.00
_cell.angle_gamma   90.00
#
_symmetry.space_group_name_H-M   'P 1'
#
loop_
_entity.id
_entity.type
_entity.pdbx_description
1 polymer ?
#
loop_
_entity_poly.entity_id
_entity_poly.type
_entity_poly.pdbx_seq_one_letter_code
_entity_poly.pdbx_strand_id
1 'polypeptide(L)'
;MFFLIVFPFFSECCPARACDPSDFVLDDFASRCKDLSGKIRDTELAFRMRFPDSASRSALLLDAWLSFFLDHGVTPPPIYASMPWPAWENGMRSLGSRIGGLGRGEPVSPEALDLMTLPLELLAQPDHLFPFQNALATVTRRFEEIIAGTGSASDALSPAQLAADKEIGQSFALISGMCENAPALRARLSTLYSSLTALSADTPPNNTASAADPAGGEMLLNAEDRRALLELHLGSLRDEVEFLSPIAFWQLQPTASPTSHP
;
A
#
# COMPACT_ATOMS: atom_id res chain seq x y z
N MET A 1 -56.01 2.63 -25.68
CA MET A 1 -54.89 1.76 -25.26
C MET A 1 -53.61 2.36 -25.79
N PHE A 2 -53.07 3.35 -25.09
CA PHE A 2 -51.85 4.09 -25.46
C PHE A 2 -51.37 4.74 -24.16
N PHE A 3 -50.45 4.10 -23.43
CA PHE A 3 -49.62 4.72 -22.38
C PHE A 3 -48.51 3.73 -22.00
N LEU A 4 -47.57 3.55 -22.92
CA LEU A 4 -46.21 3.10 -22.65
C LEU A 4 -45.33 4.12 -23.38
N ILE A 5 -44.18 4.47 -22.80
CA ILE A 5 -43.21 5.51 -23.22
C ILE A 5 -43.42 6.86 -22.51
N VAL A 6 -43.11 6.93 -21.21
CA VAL A 6 -42.46 8.10 -20.57
C VAL A 6 -41.63 7.62 -19.38
N PHE A 7 -40.53 6.91 -19.63
CA PHE A 7 -39.44 6.76 -18.65
C PHE A 7 -38.16 6.45 -19.44
N PRO A 8 -37.53 7.50 -20.00
CA PRO A 8 -36.14 7.75 -19.64
C PRO A 8 -35.83 9.25 -19.69
N PHE A 9 -36.15 10.02 -18.65
CA PHE A 9 -35.72 11.44 -18.60
C PHE A 9 -35.34 11.94 -17.20
N PHE A 10 -35.49 11.12 -16.14
CA PHE A 10 -35.15 11.55 -14.77
C PHE A 10 -33.71 11.21 -14.34
N SER A 11 -32.89 10.60 -15.20
CA SER A 11 -31.52 10.21 -14.82
C SER A 11 -30.42 11.17 -15.29
N GLU A 12 -30.74 12.23 -16.05
CA GLU A 12 -29.74 13.14 -16.65
C GLU A 12 -29.68 14.55 -16.04
N CYS A 13 -30.58 14.92 -15.12
CA CYS A 13 -30.66 16.32 -14.63
C CYS A 13 -29.90 16.63 -13.35
N CYS A 14 -29.40 15.62 -12.63
CA CYS A 14 -28.59 15.81 -11.44
C CYS A 14 -27.37 14.89 -11.53
N PRO A 15 -26.20 15.36 -12.01
CA PRO A 15 -24.98 14.65 -11.69
C PRO A 15 -24.95 14.51 -10.16
N ALA A 16 -24.69 13.29 -9.67
CA ALA A 16 -24.44 13.08 -8.26
C ALA A 16 -23.42 14.14 -7.82
N ARG A 17 -23.86 15.04 -6.94
CA ARG A 17 -23.10 16.24 -6.62
C ARG A 17 -21.94 15.80 -5.74
N ALA A 18 -20.79 15.55 -6.35
CA ALA A 18 -19.52 15.45 -5.64
C ALA A 18 -19.40 16.68 -4.72
N CYS A 19 -18.84 16.51 -3.52
CA CYS A 19 -18.72 17.58 -2.53
C CYS A 19 -18.39 18.93 -3.16
N ASP A 20 -19.24 19.92 -2.92
CA ASP A 20 -18.88 21.32 -3.17
C ASP A 20 -17.65 21.60 -2.29
N PRO A 21 -16.54 22.13 -2.83
CA PRO A 21 -15.34 22.41 -2.05
C PRO A 21 -15.59 23.28 -0.80
N SER A 22 -16.70 24.04 -0.80
CA SER A 22 -17.15 24.88 0.31
C SER A 22 -17.83 24.12 1.46
N ASP A 23 -18.30 22.89 1.25
CA ASP A 23 -19.04 22.07 2.23
C ASP A 23 -18.20 20.91 2.81
N PHE A 24 -16.91 20.81 2.45
CA PHE A 24 -16.06 19.72 2.93
C PHE A 24 -15.64 19.90 4.39
N VAL A 25 -15.98 18.91 5.22
CA VAL A 25 -15.56 18.81 6.62
C VAL A 25 -14.64 17.58 6.78
N LEU A 26 -13.38 17.82 7.17
CA LEU A 26 -12.38 16.76 7.28
C LEU A 26 -12.76 15.69 8.31
N ASP A 27 -13.30 16.09 9.46
CA ASP A 27 -13.68 15.15 10.53
C ASP A 27 -14.80 14.21 10.08
N ASP A 28 -15.78 14.72 9.31
CA ASP A 28 -16.86 13.91 8.75
C ASP A 28 -16.32 12.93 7.71
N PHE A 29 -15.44 13.39 6.82
CA PHE A 29 -14.78 12.52 5.84
C PHE A 29 -13.98 11.41 6.54
N ALA A 30 -13.17 11.76 7.54
CA ALA A 30 -12.39 10.81 8.32
C ALA A 30 -13.27 9.82 9.09
N SER A 31 -14.40 10.28 9.63
CA SER A 31 -15.40 9.42 10.27
C SER A 31 -15.98 8.39 9.30
N ARG A 32 -16.32 8.82 8.07
CA ARG A 32 -16.84 7.91 7.03
C ARG A 32 -15.80 6.89 6.55
N CYS A 33 -14.55 7.30 6.40
CA CYS A 33 -13.46 6.37 6.09
C CYS A 33 -13.30 5.29 7.18
N LYS A 34 -13.34 5.70 8.46
CA LYS A 34 -13.26 4.78 9.62
C LYS A 34 -14.48 3.84 9.68
N ASP A 35 -15.69 4.37 9.48
CA ASP A 35 -16.92 3.57 9.46
C ASP A 35 -16.89 2.51 8.35
N LEU A 36 -16.48 2.90 7.14
CA LEU A 36 -16.37 1.98 6.01
C LEU A 36 -15.31 0.90 6.28
N SER A 37 -14.15 1.26 6.84
CA SER A 37 -13.12 0.30 7.27
C SER A 37 -13.67 -0.70 8.30
N GLY A 38 -14.45 -0.22 9.28
CA GLY A 38 -15.14 -1.06 10.26
C GLY A 38 -16.11 -2.04 9.60
N LYS A 39 -16.96 -1.57 8.67
CA LYS A 39 -17.90 -2.41 7.92
C LYS A 39 -17.20 -3.48 7.08
N ILE A 40 -16.05 -3.19 6.50
CA ILE A 40 -15.23 -4.16 5.76
C ILE A 40 -14.79 -5.29 6.72
N ARG A 41 -14.22 -4.95 7.87
CA ARG A 41 -13.76 -5.94 8.87
C ARG A 41 -14.92 -6.77 9.42
N ASP A 42 -16.03 -6.13 9.75
CA ASP A 42 -17.22 -6.80 10.27
C ASP A 42 -17.84 -7.76 9.25
N THR A 43 -17.81 -7.39 7.97
CA THR A 43 -18.34 -8.23 6.88
C THR A 43 -17.43 -9.43 6.63
N GLU A 44 -16.11 -9.24 6.59
CA GLU A 44 -15.15 -10.34 6.52
C GLU A 44 -15.35 -11.32 7.68
N LEU A 45 -15.39 -10.81 8.91
CA LEU A 45 -15.57 -11.62 10.10
C LEU A 45 -16.90 -12.40 10.04
N ALA A 46 -17.96 -11.76 9.56
CA ALA A 46 -19.26 -12.38 9.39
C ALA A 46 -19.21 -13.57 8.43
N PHE A 47 -18.56 -13.41 7.28
CA PHE A 47 -18.37 -14.50 6.32
C PHE A 47 -17.48 -15.61 6.88
N ARG A 48 -16.33 -15.27 7.48
CA ARG A 48 -15.37 -16.24 8.03
C ARG A 48 -15.97 -17.10 9.13
N MET A 49 -16.78 -16.50 10.00
CA MET A 49 -17.47 -17.20 11.09
C MET A 49 -18.81 -17.82 10.67
N ARG A 50 -19.23 -17.64 9.41
CA ARG A 50 -20.51 -18.12 8.86
C ARG A 50 -21.71 -17.64 9.67
N PHE A 51 -21.70 -16.37 10.08
CA PHE A 51 -22.85 -15.79 10.76
C PHE A 51 -24.09 -15.78 9.85
N PRO A 52 -25.29 -16.01 10.43
CA PRO A 52 -26.53 -16.07 9.67
C PRO A 52 -26.93 -14.73 9.02
N ASP A 53 -26.39 -13.61 9.51
CA ASP A 53 -26.65 -12.25 9.03
C ASP A 53 -25.60 -11.72 8.05
N SER A 54 -24.66 -12.57 7.58
CA SER A 54 -23.57 -12.18 6.67
C SER A 54 -24.07 -11.49 5.38
N ALA A 55 -25.18 -11.94 4.81
CA ALA A 55 -25.81 -11.30 3.65
C ALA A 55 -26.29 -9.87 3.95
N SER A 56 -26.89 -9.64 5.13
CA SER A 56 -27.34 -8.31 5.55
C SER A 56 -26.15 -7.37 5.78
N ARG A 57 -25.06 -7.87 6.37
CA ARG A 57 -23.83 -7.08 6.58
C ARG A 57 -23.17 -6.70 5.26
N SER A 58 -23.11 -7.63 4.30
CA SER A 58 -22.66 -7.34 2.94
C SER A 58 -23.49 -6.24 2.29
N ALA A 59 -24.82 -6.30 2.37
CA ALA A 59 -25.69 -5.26 1.83
C ALA A 59 -25.40 -3.88 2.45
N LEU A 60 -25.22 -3.81 3.78
CA LEU A 60 -24.85 -2.58 4.48
C LEU A 60 -23.46 -2.05 4.07
N LEU A 61 -22.49 -2.94 3.85
CA LEU A 61 -21.16 -2.56 3.36
C LEU A 61 -21.25 -1.96 1.95
N LEU A 62 -21.97 -2.62 1.04
CA LEU A 62 -22.10 -2.17 -0.35
C LEU A 62 -22.86 -0.84 -0.44
N ASP A 63 -23.91 -0.66 0.37
CA ASP A 63 -24.64 0.60 0.47
C ASP A 63 -23.75 1.73 1.00
N ALA A 64 -22.99 1.47 2.08
CA ALA A 64 -22.05 2.44 2.63
C ALA A 64 -20.95 2.82 1.61
N TRP A 65 -20.43 1.85 0.85
CA TRP A 65 -19.48 2.12 -0.23
C TRP A 65 -20.08 2.98 -1.34
N LEU A 66 -21.29 2.65 -1.80
CA LEU A 66 -21.98 3.43 -2.84
C LEU A 66 -22.21 4.87 -2.38
N SER A 67 -22.71 5.06 -1.17
CA SER A 67 -22.89 6.38 -0.58
C SER A 67 -21.55 7.13 -0.50
N PHE A 68 -20.48 6.49 -0.02
CA PHE A 68 -19.15 7.09 0.05
C PHE A 68 -18.60 7.49 -1.32
N PHE A 69 -18.73 6.61 -2.32
CA PHE A 69 -18.25 6.85 -3.67
C PHE A 69 -19.03 7.96 -4.39
N LEU A 70 -20.34 8.07 -4.16
CA LEU A 70 -21.14 9.15 -4.75
C LEU A 70 -20.73 10.52 -4.21
N ASP A 71 -20.36 10.59 -2.93
CA ASP A 71 -19.99 11.85 -2.30
C ASP A 71 -18.54 12.26 -2.60
N HIS A 72 -17.62 11.28 -2.71
CA HIS A 72 -16.17 11.52 -2.70
C HIS A 72 -15.38 10.78 -3.79
N GLY A 73 -16.00 9.85 -4.53
CA GLY A 73 -15.28 8.85 -5.33
C GLY A 73 -14.73 9.36 -6.67
N VAL A 74 -15.42 10.33 -7.29
CA VAL A 74 -15.00 10.84 -8.60
C VAL A 74 -13.97 11.96 -8.45
N THR A 75 -14.17 12.87 -7.50
CA THR A 75 -13.33 14.06 -7.31
C THR A 75 -12.60 13.99 -5.98
N PRO A 76 -11.26 14.19 -5.93
CA PRO A 76 -10.54 14.26 -4.67
C PRO A 76 -11.08 15.43 -3.82
N PRO A 77 -11.34 15.22 -2.53
CA PRO A 77 -11.62 16.31 -1.61
C PRO A 77 -10.49 17.36 -1.61
N PRO A 78 -10.77 18.63 -1.24
CA PRO A 78 -9.80 19.73 -1.33
C PRO A 78 -8.45 19.46 -0.67
N ILE A 79 -8.43 18.74 0.47
CA ILE A 79 -7.20 18.39 1.17
C ILE A 79 -6.30 17.41 0.39
N TYR A 80 -6.87 16.68 -0.57
CA TYR A 80 -6.18 15.77 -1.48
C TYR A 80 -6.05 16.32 -2.90
N ALA A 81 -6.32 17.62 -3.11
CA ALA A 81 -6.27 18.24 -4.43
C ALA A 81 -4.86 18.22 -5.06
N SER A 82 -3.81 18.04 -4.27
CA SER A 82 -2.44 17.83 -4.75
C SER A 82 -2.25 16.49 -5.45
N MET A 83 -3.13 15.52 -5.22
CA MET A 83 -3.05 14.21 -5.82
C MET A 83 -3.46 14.24 -7.30
N PRO A 84 -2.75 13.54 -8.19
CA PRO A 84 -3.17 13.45 -9.58
C PRO A 84 -4.57 12.84 -9.69
N TRP A 85 -5.45 13.47 -10.46
CA TRP A 85 -6.80 12.94 -10.67
C TRP A 85 -6.85 11.45 -11.08
N PRO A 86 -6.02 10.98 -12.03
CA PRO A 86 -6.04 9.56 -12.40
C PRO A 86 -5.63 8.63 -11.26
N ALA A 87 -4.75 9.08 -10.36
CA ALA A 87 -4.33 8.33 -9.17
C ALA A 87 -5.49 8.17 -8.20
N TRP A 88 -6.21 9.26 -7.91
CA TRP A 88 -7.42 9.24 -7.08
C TRP A 88 -8.49 8.30 -7.64
N GLU A 89 -8.84 8.47 -8.91
CA GLU A 89 -9.89 7.69 -9.56
C GLU A 89 -9.56 6.19 -9.59
N ASN A 90 -8.32 5.83 -9.92
CA ASN A 90 -7.86 4.44 -9.92
C ASN A 90 -7.86 3.84 -8.51
N GLY A 91 -7.45 4.62 -7.51
CA GLY A 91 -7.51 4.23 -6.11
C GLY A 91 -8.94 3.92 -5.66
N MET A 92 -9.89 4.81 -5.94
CA MET A 92 -11.32 4.61 -5.62
C MET A 92 -11.90 3.39 -6.35
N ARG A 93 -11.59 3.22 -7.65
CA ARG A 93 -12.07 2.07 -8.44
C ARG A 93 -11.50 0.75 -7.91
N SER A 94 -10.21 0.71 -7.59
CA SER A 94 -9.53 -0.47 -7.01
C SER A 94 -10.16 -0.86 -5.68
N LEU A 95 -10.38 0.12 -4.80
CA LEU A 95 -11.02 -0.10 -3.50
C LEU A 95 -12.45 -0.63 -3.68
N GLY A 96 -13.24 -0.02 -4.57
CA GLY A 96 -14.60 -0.47 -4.86
C GLY A 96 -14.67 -1.87 -5.45
N SER A 97 -13.72 -2.24 -6.31
CA SER A 97 -13.62 -3.61 -6.85
C SER A 97 -13.42 -4.64 -5.73
N ARG A 98 -12.50 -4.36 -4.80
CA ARG A 98 -12.19 -5.23 -3.65
C ARG A 98 -13.36 -5.32 -2.67
N ILE A 99 -13.97 -4.19 -2.31
CA ILE A 99 -15.18 -4.14 -1.48
C ILE A 99 -16.32 -4.92 -2.15
N GLY A 100 -16.49 -4.77 -3.47
CA GLY A 100 -17.46 -5.52 -4.24
C GLY A 100 -17.23 -7.03 -4.19
N GLY A 101 -15.96 -7.47 -4.27
CA GLY A 101 -15.58 -8.88 -4.10
C GLY A 101 -15.96 -9.41 -2.72
N LEU A 102 -15.56 -8.70 -1.67
CA LEU A 102 -15.95 -9.05 -0.30
C LEU A 102 -17.47 -9.09 -0.14
N GLY A 103 -18.21 -8.12 -0.67
CA GLY A 103 -19.67 -8.10 -0.63
C GLY A 103 -20.33 -9.31 -1.32
N ARG A 104 -19.70 -9.86 -2.36
CA ARG A 104 -20.16 -11.11 -2.99
C ARG A 104 -19.82 -12.37 -2.20
N GLY A 105 -19.14 -12.23 -1.06
CA GLY A 105 -18.69 -13.35 -0.23
C GLY A 105 -17.45 -14.05 -0.77
N GLU A 106 -16.66 -13.37 -1.61
CA GLU A 106 -15.37 -13.89 -2.06
C GLU A 106 -14.43 -14.04 -0.84
N PRO A 107 -13.70 -15.16 -0.71
CA PRO A 107 -12.74 -15.33 0.37
C PRO A 107 -11.65 -14.25 0.32
N VAL A 108 -11.35 -13.65 1.47
CA VAL A 108 -10.35 -12.59 1.61
C VAL A 108 -9.25 -13.07 2.55
N SER A 109 -7.99 -12.99 2.13
CA SER A 109 -6.85 -13.24 3.01
C SER A 109 -6.64 -12.06 3.98
N PRO A 110 -5.98 -12.26 5.14
CA PRO A 110 -5.67 -11.16 6.05
C PRO A 110 -4.94 -9.98 5.39
N GLU A 111 -4.04 -10.26 4.46
CA GLU A 111 -3.29 -9.23 3.72
C GLU A 111 -4.20 -8.48 2.74
N ALA A 112 -5.11 -9.19 2.07
CA ALA A 112 -6.10 -8.56 1.20
C ALA A 112 -7.08 -7.67 1.99
N LEU A 113 -7.40 -8.05 3.24
CA LEU A 113 -8.19 -7.23 4.17
C LEU A 113 -7.46 -5.96 4.58
N ASP A 114 -6.16 -6.07 4.90
CA ASP A 114 -5.30 -4.92 5.19
C ASP A 114 -5.22 -3.96 4.00
N LEU A 115 -5.09 -4.48 2.76
CA LEU A 115 -5.08 -3.65 1.54
C LEU A 115 -6.41 -2.95 1.24
N MET A 116 -7.54 -3.42 1.79
CA MET A 116 -8.83 -2.74 1.68
C MET A 116 -9.01 -1.66 2.73
N THR A 117 -8.48 -1.88 3.94
CA THR A 117 -8.74 -1.04 5.11
C THR A 117 -7.69 0.07 5.27
N LEU A 118 -6.41 -0.23 5.03
CA LEU A 118 -5.33 0.73 5.17
C LEU A 118 -5.48 1.99 4.30
N PRO A 119 -5.91 1.93 3.02
CA PRO A 119 -6.18 3.15 2.25
C PRO A 119 -7.20 4.07 2.92
N LEU A 120 -8.27 3.51 3.48
CA LEU A 120 -9.30 4.28 4.18
C LEU A 120 -8.76 4.89 5.47
N GLU A 121 -7.91 4.17 6.18
CA GLU A 121 -7.30 4.68 7.42
C GLU A 121 -6.32 5.82 7.17
N LEU A 122 -5.55 5.74 6.08
CA LEU A 122 -4.67 6.83 5.64
C LEU A 122 -5.48 8.02 5.11
N LEU A 123 -6.59 7.79 4.40
CA LEU A 123 -7.54 8.84 4.02
C LEU A 123 -8.24 9.47 5.24
N ALA A 124 -8.38 8.75 6.35
CA ALA A 124 -8.88 9.36 7.58
C ALA A 124 -7.83 10.25 8.28
N GLN A 125 -6.57 10.21 7.85
CA GLN A 125 -5.42 10.87 8.48
C GLN A 125 -4.49 11.46 7.41
N PRO A 126 -4.84 12.62 6.81
CA PRO A 126 -4.04 13.26 5.77
C PRO A 126 -2.57 13.45 6.15
N ASP A 127 -2.30 13.76 7.42
CA ASP A 127 -0.95 13.95 7.97
C ASP A 127 -0.12 12.65 7.96
N HIS A 128 -0.74 11.49 7.84
CA HIS A 128 -0.07 10.19 7.70
C HIS A 128 0.02 9.73 6.25
N LEU A 129 -0.97 10.06 5.41
CA LEU A 129 -1.01 9.63 4.01
C LEU A 129 0.23 10.10 3.22
N PHE A 130 0.57 11.38 3.25
CA PHE A 130 1.69 11.89 2.45
C PHE A 130 3.05 11.38 2.94
N PRO A 131 3.36 11.35 4.26
CA PRO A 131 4.57 10.71 4.74
C PRO A 131 4.66 9.22 4.40
N PHE A 132 3.54 8.48 4.48
CA PHE A 132 3.48 7.07 4.08
C PHE A 132 3.86 6.92 2.61
N GLN A 133 3.27 7.74 1.73
CA GLN A 133 3.57 7.72 0.30
C GLN A 133 5.04 8.03 0.01
N ASN A 134 5.61 9.03 0.67
CA ASN A 134 7.00 9.41 0.51
C ASN A 134 7.95 8.30 0.98
N ALA A 135 7.66 7.66 2.11
CA ALA A 135 8.44 6.54 2.60
C ALA A 135 8.36 5.35 1.64
N LEU A 136 7.16 5.03 1.14
CA LEU A 136 6.99 3.95 0.16
C LEU A 136 7.73 4.23 -1.15
N ALA A 137 7.65 5.46 -1.67
CA ALA A 137 8.38 5.87 -2.87
C ALA A 137 9.90 5.81 -2.67
N THR A 138 10.38 6.21 -1.49
CA THR A 138 11.81 6.16 -1.12
C THR A 138 12.31 4.72 -1.10
N VAL A 139 11.58 3.84 -0.42
CA VAL A 139 11.88 2.40 -0.35
C VAL A 139 11.87 1.77 -1.76
N THR A 140 10.85 2.06 -2.56
CA THR A 140 10.72 1.57 -3.94
C THR A 140 11.90 2.00 -4.82
N ARG A 141 12.22 3.31 -4.83
CA ARG A 141 13.32 3.87 -5.62
C ARG A 141 14.64 3.23 -5.25
N ARG A 142 14.91 3.09 -3.95
CA ARG A 142 16.15 2.49 -3.45
C ARG A 142 16.30 1.03 -3.87
N PHE A 143 15.20 0.26 -3.88
CA PHE A 143 15.24 -1.11 -4.39
C PHE A 143 15.52 -1.19 -5.89
N GLU A 144 14.86 -0.36 -6.69
CA GLU A 144 15.12 -0.32 -8.14
C GLU A 144 16.57 0.09 -8.46
N GLU A 145 17.16 1.03 -7.70
CA GLU A 145 18.58 1.42 -7.83
C GLU A 145 19.53 0.23 -7.60
N ILE A 146 19.23 -0.64 -6.63
CA ILE A 146 20.04 -1.84 -6.38
C ILE A 146 19.86 -2.86 -7.47
N ILE A 147 18.61 -3.13 -7.88
CA ILE A 147 18.31 -4.12 -8.93
C ILE A 147 19.01 -3.72 -10.23
N ALA A 148 19.06 -2.43 -10.53
CA ALA A 148 19.82 -1.90 -11.66
C ALA A 148 21.35 -2.00 -11.43
N GLY A 149 21.82 -1.76 -10.20
CA GLY A 149 23.23 -1.80 -9.81
C GLY A 149 23.84 -3.21 -9.75
N THR A 150 23.07 -4.24 -9.39
CA THR A 150 23.53 -5.66 -9.36
C THR A 150 23.88 -6.21 -10.75
N GLY A 151 23.42 -5.54 -11.82
CA GLY A 151 23.78 -5.85 -13.22
C GLY A 151 25.02 -5.13 -13.76
N SER A 152 25.59 -4.16 -13.03
CA SER A 152 26.74 -3.36 -13.47
C SER A 152 27.97 -3.65 -12.60
N ALA A 153 29.09 -4.03 -13.23
CA ALA A 153 30.33 -4.44 -12.54
C ALA A 153 31.11 -3.30 -11.86
N SER A 154 30.53 -2.11 -11.72
CA SER A 154 31.18 -0.89 -11.22
C SER A 154 30.24 -0.21 -10.22
N ASP A 155 30.57 -0.32 -8.92
CA ASP A 155 29.82 0.23 -7.78
C ASP A 155 28.40 -0.30 -7.56
N ALA A 156 28.26 -1.62 -7.43
CA ALA A 156 27.02 -2.23 -6.97
C ALA A 156 26.74 -1.83 -5.51
N LEU A 157 25.63 -1.12 -5.28
CA LEU A 157 25.07 -0.94 -3.94
C LEU A 157 24.78 -2.32 -3.34
N SER A 158 25.56 -2.73 -2.35
CA SER A 158 25.41 -4.06 -1.74
C SER A 158 24.18 -4.07 -0.83
N PRO A 159 23.47 -5.20 -0.69
CA PRO A 159 22.36 -5.30 0.27
C PRO A 159 22.76 -4.99 1.72
N ALA A 160 24.04 -5.12 2.06
CA ALA A 160 24.58 -4.67 3.34
C ALA A 160 24.57 -3.13 3.47
N GLN A 161 24.86 -2.39 2.38
CA GLN A 161 24.69 -0.94 2.35
C GLN A 161 23.23 -0.53 2.45
N LEU A 162 22.30 -1.37 1.99
CA LEU A 162 20.87 -1.13 2.07
C LEU A 162 20.29 -1.30 3.47
N ALA A 163 20.66 -2.37 4.16
CA ALA A 163 20.28 -2.56 5.54
C ALA A 163 20.92 -1.50 6.45
N ALA A 164 22.12 -1.03 6.10
CA ALA A 164 22.77 0.09 6.73
C ALA A 164 22.26 1.47 6.23
N ASP A 165 21.39 1.50 5.21
CA ASP A 165 20.80 2.73 4.69
C ASP A 165 19.79 3.26 5.70
N LYS A 166 20.20 4.33 6.37
CA LYS A 166 19.41 5.00 7.39
C LYS A 166 18.08 5.52 6.85
N GLU A 167 18.03 5.95 5.59
CA GLU A 167 16.83 6.47 4.93
C GLU A 167 15.77 5.36 4.77
N ILE A 168 16.22 4.15 4.43
CA ILE A 168 15.37 2.98 4.27
C ILE A 168 14.90 2.46 5.62
N GLY A 169 15.80 2.32 6.59
CA GLY A 169 15.41 1.95 7.95
C GLY A 169 14.37 2.89 8.54
N GLN A 170 14.54 4.20 8.34
CA GLN A 170 13.55 5.20 8.75
C GLN A 170 12.23 5.08 7.99
N SER A 171 12.28 4.83 6.69
CA SER A 171 11.07 4.67 5.86
C SER A 171 10.28 3.41 6.24
N PHE A 172 10.95 2.28 6.48
CA PHE A 172 10.30 1.06 6.97
C PHE A 172 9.70 1.24 8.36
N ALA A 173 10.42 1.90 9.28
CA ALA A 173 9.89 2.20 10.61
C ALA A 173 8.65 3.09 10.54
N LEU A 174 8.65 4.09 9.66
CA LEU A 174 7.51 4.99 9.43
C LEU A 174 6.31 4.25 8.85
N ILE A 175 6.50 3.47 7.77
CA ILE A 175 5.44 2.67 7.15
C ILE A 175 4.86 1.68 8.18
N SER A 176 5.73 0.97 8.91
CA SER A 176 5.32 0.00 9.94
C SER A 176 4.53 0.64 11.08
N GLY A 177 4.91 1.86 11.50
CA GLY A 177 4.17 2.65 12.49
C GLY A 177 2.80 3.12 11.98
N MET A 178 2.67 3.42 10.69
CA MET A 178 1.39 3.84 10.10
C MET A 178 0.46 2.65 9.78
N CYS A 179 1.00 1.44 9.75
CA CYS A 179 0.26 0.18 9.59
C CYS A 179 -0.23 -0.42 10.92
N GLU A 180 -0.46 0.37 11.97
CA GLU A 180 -0.89 -0.13 13.29
C GLU A 180 -2.15 -1.01 13.24
N ASN A 181 -3.11 -0.67 12.37
CA ASN A 181 -4.36 -1.41 12.20
C ASN A 181 -4.33 -2.40 11.01
N ALA A 182 -3.16 -2.60 10.42
CA ALA A 182 -2.89 -3.54 9.33
C ALA A 182 -1.83 -4.57 9.78
N PRO A 183 -2.19 -5.49 10.70
CA PRO A 183 -1.23 -6.34 11.40
C PRO A 183 -0.54 -7.35 10.49
N ALA A 184 -1.22 -7.87 9.46
CA ALA A 184 -0.60 -8.82 8.53
C ALA A 184 0.45 -8.11 7.69
N LEU A 185 0.14 -6.90 7.21
CA LEU A 185 1.10 -6.07 6.50
C LEU A 185 2.28 -5.65 7.37
N ARG A 186 2.02 -5.23 8.62
CA ARG A 186 3.08 -4.90 9.58
C ARG A 186 4.01 -6.08 9.85
N ALA A 187 3.46 -7.29 10.00
CA ALA A 187 4.25 -8.50 10.20
C ALA A 187 5.13 -8.81 8.97
N ARG A 188 4.58 -8.67 7.74
CA ARG A 188 5.35 -8.84 6.49
C ARG A 188 6.48 -7.83 6.39
N LEU A 189 6.19 -6.53 6.56
CA LEU A 189 7.21 -5.47 6.54
C LEU A 189 8.30 -5.66 7.60
N SER A 190 7.92 -6.06 8.81
CA SER A 190 8.88 -6.34 9.89
C SER A 190 9.76 -7.54 9.56
N THR A 191 9.18 -8.61 9.00
CA THR A 191 9.93 -9.81 8.59
C THR A 191 10.93 -9.45 7.49
N LEU A 192 10.48 -8.72 6.47
CA LEU A 192 11.34 -8.27 5.37
C LEU A 192 12.50 -7.41 5.85
N TYR A 193 12.22 -6.42 6.69
CA TYR A 193 13.26 -5.56 7.24
C TYR A 193 14.25 -6.34 8.11
N SER A 194 13.75 -7.26 8.94
CA SER A 194 14.59 -8.12 9.77
C SER A 194 15.50 -9.01 8.93
N SER A 195 14.97 -9.64 7.87
CA SER A 195 15.75 -10.46 6.94
C SER A 195 16.84 -9.65 6.23
N LEU A 196 16.54 -8.42 5.79
CA LEU A 196 17.55 -7.51 5.22
C LEU A 196 18.66 -7.20 6.22
N THR A 197 18.30 -6.87 7.46
CA THR A 197 19.30 -6.56 8.52
C THR A 197 20.16 -7.75 8.89
N ALA A 198 19.59 -8.97 8.99
CA ALA A 198 20.34 -10.18 9.28
C ALA A 198 21.38 -10.48 8.19
N LEU A 199 21.00 -10.36 6.91
CA LEU A 199 21.90 -10.57 5.78
C LEU A 199 23.05 -9.55 5.73
N SER A 200 22.85 -8.35 6.28
CA SER A 200 23.89 -7.34 6.37
C SER A 200 24.92 -7.61 7.47
N ALA A 201 24.49 -8.16 8.60
CA ALA A 201 25.35 -8.44 9.75
C ALA A 201 26.39 -9.54 9.45
N ASP A 202 26.05 -10.48 8.58
CA ASP A 202 26.94 -11.57 8.16
C ASP A 202 28.00 -11.16 7.12
N THR A 203 28.03 -9.89 6.73
CA THR A 203 29.04 -9.36 5.79
C THR A 203 30.30 -8.98 6.57
N PRO A 204 31.43 -9.72 6.47
CA PRO A 204 32.65 -9.32 7.13
C PRO A 204 33.07 -7.95 6.59
N PRO A 205 33.59 -7.04 7.45
CA PRO A 205 34.10 -5.76 6.99
C PRO A 205 35.20 -6.02 5.96
N ASN A 206 35.00 -5.55 4.74
CA ASN A 206 36.06 -5.42 3.74
C ASN A 206 37.10 -4.46 4.32
N ASN A 207 38.04 -5.00 5.10
CA ASN A 207 39.37 -4.50 5.44
C ASN A 207 39.87 -5.14 6.75
N THR A 208 40.20 -6.43 6.74
CA THR A 208 41.33 -6.95 7.51
C THR A 208 41.70 -8.32 6.98
N ALA A 209 42.78 -8.37 6.19
CA ALA A 209 43.61 -9.56 6.15
C ALA A 209 44.21 -9.72 7.55
N SER A 210 43.58 -10.52 8.40
CA SER A 210 44.18 -10.97 9.65
C SER A 210 43.82 -12.44 9.83
N ALA A 211 44.85 -13.27 9.74
CA ALA A 211 44.79 -14.68 10.04
C ALA A 211 44.46 -14.87 11.52
N ALA A 212 43.19 -15.13 11.83
CA ALA A 212 42.78 -15.71 13.09
C ALA A 212 41.62 -16.68 12.81
N ASP A 213 41.91 -17.95 13.06
CA ASP A 213 41.04 -19.11 12.95
C ASP A 213 39.88 -18.98 13.97
N PRO A 214 38.59 -18.92 13.57
CA PRO A 214 37.51 -19.00 14.53
C PRO A 214 37.10 -20.46 14.69
N ALA A 215 37.48 -21.03 15.83
CA ALA A 215 36.86 -22.23 16.37
C ALA A 215 35.40 -21.91 16.76
N GLY A 216 34.48 -22.05 15.82
CA GLY A 216 33.05 -21.92 16.02
C GLY A 216 32.35 -22.36 14.75
N GLY A 217 31.66 -23.50 14.80
CA GLY A 217 30.99 -24.11 13.64
C GLY A 217 29.77 -23.35 13.17
N GLU A 218 29.94 -22.11 12.70
CA GLU A 218 28.98 -21.44 11.84
C GLU A 218 29.30 -21.80 10.38
N MET A 219 28.33 -22.43 9.72
CA MET A 219 28.41 -22.79 8.32
C MET A 219 28.36 -21.49 7.49
N LEU A 220 29.50 -20.84 7.32
CA LEU A 220 29.63 -19.62 6.52
C LEU A 220 29.19 -19.93 5.09
N LEU A 221 28.05 -19.36 4.68
CA LEU A 221 27.57 -19.40 3.31
C LEU A 221 28.67 -18.90 2.37
N ASN A 222 28.94 -19.64 1.30
CA ASN A 222 29.87 -19.20 0.27
C ASN A 222 29.33 -17.92 -0.42
N ALA A 223 30.20 -17.17 -1.10
CA ALA A 223 29.83 -15.89 -1.69
C ALA A 223 28.73 -15.98 -2.76
N GLU A 224 28.62 -17.13 -3.42
CA GLU A 224 27.63 -17.40 -4.47
C GLU A 224 26.24 -17.68 -3.89
N ASP A 225 26.14 -18.56 -2.90
CA ASP A 225 24.91 -18.85 -2.14
C ASP A 225 24.40 -17.59 -1.42
N ARG A 226 25.33 -16.78 -0.91
CA ARG A 226 25.00 -15.48 -0.31
C ARG A 226 24.40 -14.53 -1.34
N ARG A 227 24.98 -14.44 -2.54
CA ARG A 227 24.43 -13.63 -3.63
C ARG A 227 23.06 -14.12 -4.07
N ALA A 228 22.87 -15.43 -4.22
CA ALA A 228 21.59 -16.02 -4.59
C ALA A 228 20.50 -15.76 -3.52
N LEU A 229 20.84 -15.90 -2.24
CA LEU A 229 19.93 -15.54 -1.14
C LEU A 229 19.57 -14.06 -1.18
N LEU A 230 20.54 -13.17 -1.43
CA LEU A 230 20.29 -11.74 -1.54
C LEU A 230 19.35 -11.40 -2.70
N GLU A 231 19.56 -11.98 -3.87
CA GLU A 231 18.68 -11.81 -5.03
C GLU A 231 17.25 -12.32 -4.75
N LEU A 232 17.12 -13.45 -4.05
CA LEU A 232 15.82 -13.99 -3.62
C LEU A 232 15.10 -13.03 -2.66
N HIS A 233 15.81 -12.48 -1.66
CA HIS A 233 15.23 -11.57 -0.69
C HIS A 233 14.84 -10.23 -1.33
N LEU A 234 15.66 -9.70 -2.24
CA LEU A 234 15.33 -8.51 -3.02
C LEU A 234 14.11 -8.75 -3.93
N GLY A 235 14.00 -9.93 -4.54
CA GLY A 235 12.82 -10.33 -5.30
C GLY A 235 11.56 -10.34 -4.44
N SER A 236 11.60 -11.02 -3.29
CA SER A 236 10.47 -11.04 -2.35
C SER A 236 10.09 -9.64 -1.88
N LEU A 237 11.05 -8.77 -1.65
CA LEU A 237 10.84 -7.40 -1.21
C LEU A 237 10.23 -6.51 -2.30
N ARG A 238 10.62 -6.73 -3.56
CA ARG A 238 10.00 -6.11 -4.72
C ARG A 238 8.54 -6.52 -4.82
N ASP A 239 8.24 -7.80 -4.69
CA ASP A 239 6.87 -8.33 -4.72
C ASP A 239 6.02 -7.73 -3.60
N GLU A 240 6.62 -7.40 -2.46
CA GLU A 240 5.95 -6.81 -1.30
C GLU A 240 5.69 -5.31 -1.46
N VAL A 241 6.63 -4.59 -2.08
CA VAL A 241 6.42 -3.20 -2.50
C VAL A 241 5.37 -3.12 -3.62
N GLU A 242 5.40 -4.07 -4.57
CA GLU A 242 4.36 -4.20 -5.59
C GLU A 242 3.02 -4.59 -4.97
N PHE A 243 3.01 -5.41 -3.92
CA PHE A 243 1.79 -5.72 -3.16
C PHE A 243 1.21 -4.47 -2.48
N LEU A 244 2.04 -3.52 -2.09
CA LEU A 244 1.64 -2.19 -1.60
C LEU A 244 1.28 -1.21 -2.71
N SER A 245 1.52 -1.55 -3.98
CA SER A 245 1.17 -0.72 -5.13
C SER A 245 -0.30 -0.26 -5.17
N PRO A 246 -1.28 -1.02 -4.65
CA PRO A 246 -2.66 -0.56 -4.57
C PRO A 246 -2.85 0.67 -3.67
N ILE A 247 -2.04 0.79 -2.63
CA ILE A 247 -1.97 1.95 -1.75
C ILE A 247 -1.06 3.01 -2.40
N ALA A 248 -0.07 2.59 -3.17
CA ALA A 248 0.76 3.46 -4.00
C ALA A 248 -0.01 4.11 -5.16
N PHE A 249 -1.16 3.59 -5.61
CA PHE A 249 -1.98 4.24 -6.64
C PHE A 249 -2.38 5.67 -6.27
N TRP A 250 -2.39 6.00 -4.98
CA TRP A 250 -2.66 7.34 -4.48
C TRP A 250 -1.40 8.24 -4.47
N GLN A 251 -0.27 7.82 -5.01
CA GLN A 251 0.98 8.58 -5.03
C GLN A 251 0.91 9.81 -5.96
N LEU A 252 1.67 10.84 -5.59
CA LEU A 252 2.15 11.85 -6.51
C LEU A 252 3.04 11.15 -7.56
N GLN A 253 2.78 11.37 -8.85
CA GLN A 253 3.76 10.95 -9.86
C GLN A 253 5.12 11.55 -9.51
N PRO A 254 6.23 10.82 -9.69
CA PRO A 254 7.55 11.43 -9.63
C PRO A 254 7.55 12.56 -10.65
N THR A 255 7.81 13.80 -10.20
CA THR A 255 8.14 14.89 -11.12
C THR A 255 9.30 14.39 -11.96
N ALA A 256 9.04 14.15 -13.24
CA ALA A 256 10.10 13.86 -14.19
C ALA A 256 11.17 14.94 -14.02
N SER A 257 12.40 14.52 -13.74
CA SER A 257 13.56 15.42 -13.70
C SER A 257 13.51 16.32 -14.94
N PRO A 258 13.70 17.65 -14.80
CA PRO A 258 13.68 18.52 -15.97
C PRO A 258 14.76 18.03 -16.93
N THR A 259 14.33 17.53 -18.08
CA THR A 259 15.20 17.29 -19.22
C THR A 259 15.82 18.63 -19.59
N SER A 260 17.05 18.85 -19.15
CA SER A 260 17.90 19.90 -19.69
C SER A 260 18.13 19.58 -21.16
N HIS A 261 17.34 20.19 -22.03
CA HIS A 261 17.62 20.19 -23.46
C HIS A 261 18.86 21.08 -23.72
N PRO A 262 19.80 20.62 -24.57
CA PRO A 262 20.96 21.40 -25.01
C PRO A 262 20.58 22.60 -25.88
#